data_AF-A0A0P8YX80-F1
#
_entry.id   AF-A0A0P8YX80-F1
#
_cell.length_a   1.000
_cell.length_b   1.000
_cell.length_c   1.000
_cell.angle_alpha   90.00
_cell.angle_beta   90.00
_cell.angle_gamma   90.00
#
_symmetry.space_group_name_H-M   'P 1'
#
loop_
_entity.id
_entity.type
_entity.pdbx_description
1 polymer ?
#
loop_
_entity_poly.entity_id
_entity_poly.type
_entity_poly.pdbx_seq_one_letter_code
_entity_poly.pdbx_strand_id
1 'polypeptide(L)'
;MKKDMLYSGLGFIVLGMVFLIIYIIMDGEGVTSNFAGFAGGFTGPGIVMIYKYFHWSKPENKTAYEELLKYEKINAKDERKVMIQRISGHIMYTLTIIILALLVFVLSLIGVDKWMLLLIASILILEIAGGQILYRHYDKKL
;
A
#
# COMPACT_ATOMS: atom_id res chain seq x y z
N MET A 1 -3.14 20.22 -0.31
CA MET A 1 -3.07 18.90 0.38
C MET A 1 -3.05 19.09 1.89
N LYS A 2 -3.62 18.16 2.67
CA LYS A 2 -3.52 18.19 4.14
C LYS A 2 -2.07 17.91 4.56
N LYS A 3 -1.57 18.64 5.56
CA LYS A 3 -0.24 18.41 6.14
C LYS A 3 -0.10 17.00 6.72
N ASP A 4 -1.22 16.39 7.12
CA ASP A 4 -1.30 15.01 7.61
C ASP A 4 -0.63 14.01 6.66
N MET A 5 -0.76 14.17 5.33
CA MET A 5 -0.15 13.25 4.37
C MET A 5 1.38 13.32 4.36
N LEU A 6 1.95 14.50 4.64
CA LEU A 6 3.39 14.66 4.80
C LEU A 6 3.87 14.01 6.09
N TYR A 7 3.18 14.23 7.21
CA TYR A 7 3.52 13.60 8.49
C TYR A 7 3.39 12.07 8.44
N SER A 8 2.34 11.55 7.80
CA SER A 8 2.20 10.12 7.55
C SER A 8 3.37 9.61 6.70
N GLY A 9 3.70 10.26 5.57
CA GLY A 9 4.82 9.84 4.73
C GLY A 9 6.16 9.79 5.47
N LEU A 10 6.45 10.79 6.30
CA LEU A 10 7.62 10.80 7.20
C LEU A 10 7.58 9.65 8.20
N GLY A 11 6.43 9.41 8.85
CA GLY A 11 6.27 8.29 9.77
C GLY A 11 6.53 6.93 9.12
N PHE A 12 6.05 6.71 7.90
CA PHE A 12 6.30 5.50 7.12
C PHE A 12 7.80 5.30 6.81
N ILE A 13 8.52 6.37 6.45
CA ILE A 13 9.97 6.29 6.19
C ILE A 13 10.74 5.97 7.48
N VAL A 14 10.42 6.65 8.59
CA VAL A 14 11.06 6.40 9.90
C VAL A 14 10.83 4.95 10.31
N LEU A 15 9.60 4.44 10.18
CA LEU A 15 9.27 3.06 10.51
C LEU A 15 10.05 2.07 9.64
N GLY A 16 10.19 2.33 8.33
CA GLY A 16 11.01 1.52 7.44
C GLY A 16 12.50 1.54 7.79
N MET A 17 13.04 2.70 8.20
CA MET A 17 14.42 2.81 8.69
C MET A 17 14.64 2.02 9.99
N VAL A 18 13.68 2.03 10.91
CA VAL A 18 13.75 1.22 12.14
C VAL A 18 13.85 -0.27 11.80
N PHE A 19 13.02 -0.78 10.89
CA PHE A 19 13.10 -2.17 10.45
C PHE A 19 14.42 -2.50 9.74
N LEU A 20 14.97 -1.56 8.97
CA LEU A 20 16.28 -1.72 8.33
C LEU A 20 17.42 -1.81 9.36
N ILE A 21 17.40 -0.96 10.39
CA ILE A 21 18.38 -0.99 11.47
C ILE A 21 18.30 -2.31 12.24
N ILE A 22 17.09 -2.78 12.56
CA ILE A 22 16.88 -4.09 13.21
C ILE A 22 17.45 -5.22 12.35
N TYR A 23 17.20 -5.19 11.04
CA TYR A 23 17.76 -6.15 10.10
C TYR A 23 19.30 -6.16 10.13
N ILE A 24 19.96 -4.99 10.07
CA ILE A 24 21.43 -4.89 10.09
C ILE A 24 22.03 -5.38 11.41
N ILE A 25 21.45 -4.98 12.56
CA ILE A 25 21.98 -5.35 13.88
C ILE A 25 21.92 -6.86 14.09
N MET A 26 20.88 -7.51 13.56
CA MET A 26 20.62 -8.92 13.80
C MET A 26 20.96 -9.83 12.59
N ASP A 27 21.59 -9.30 11.55
CA ASP A 27 21.95 -10.01 10.30
C ASP A 27 22.84 -11.26 10.59
N GLY A 28 23.61 -11.22 11.69
CA GLY A 28 24.45 -12.33 12.15
C GLY A 28 23.72 -13.45 12.90
N GLU A 29 22.47 -13.25 13.32
CA GLU A 29 21.68 -14.21 14.12
C GLU A 29 20.67 -15.01 13.28
N GLY A 30 20.74 -14.90 11.95
CA GLY A 30 19.81 -15.58 11.05
C GLY A 30 18.44 -14.91 10.98
N VAL A 31 18.38 -13.59 11.21
CA VAL A 31 17.12 -12.86 11.19
C VAL A 31 16.42 -12.96 9.84
N THR A 32 15.12 -13.27 9.95
CA THR A 32 14.23 -13.55 8.83
C THR A 32 14.24 -12.39 7.83
N SER A 33 14.47 -12.74 6.56
CA SER A 33 14.37 -11.84 5.38
C SER A 33 13.09 -11.00 5.32
N ASN A 34 12.09 -11.35 6.13
CA ASN A 34 10.87 -10.58 6.39
C ASN A 34 11.15 -9.14 6.86
N PHE A 35 12.16 -8.90 7.72
CA PHE A 35 12.44 -7.55 8.22
C PHE A 35 13.01 -6.63 7.15
N ALA A 36 13.86 -7.16 6.26
CA ALA A 36 14.28 -6.45 5.06
C ALA A 36 13.08 -6.16 4.12
N GLY A 37 12.15 -7.10 4.01
CA GLY A 37 10.87 -6.92 3.31
C GLY A 37 10.03 -5.78 3.90
N PHE A 38 9.89 -5.70 5.22
CA PHE A 38 9.18 -4.60 5.88
C PHE A 38 9.89 -3.26 5.72
N ALA A 39 11.22 -3.22 5.81
CA ALA A 39 11.98 -2.01 5.55
C ALA A 39 11.64 -1.42 4.17
N GLY A 40 11.72 -2.23 3.11
CA GLY A 40 11.31 -1.81 1.76
C GLY A 40 9.82 -1.46 1.66
N GLY A 41 8.96 -2.28 2.26
CA GLY A 41 7.50 -2.14 2.23
C GLY A 41 6.97 -0.88 2.92
N PHE A 42 7.64 -0.36 3.94
CA PHE A 42 7.27 0.89 4.61
C PHE A 42 7.95 2.12 3.98
N THR A 43 9.23 2.03 3.61
CA THR A 43 9.96 3.17 3.04
C THR A 43 9.44 3.56 1.65
N GLY A 44 9.13 2.60 0.79
CA GLY A 44 8.64 2.87 -0.58
C GLY A 44 7.38 3.74 -0.61
N PRO A 45 6.27 3.31 0.03
CA PRO A 45 5.05 4.12 0.14
C PRO A 45 5.28 5.48 0.78
N GLY A 46 6.13 5.57 1.81
CA GLY A 46 6.48 6.83 2.46
C GLY A 46 7.08 7.85 1.49
N ILE A 47 8.00 7.43 0.62
CA ILE A 47 8.58 8.28 -0.44
C ILE A 47 7.51 8.75 -1.42
N VAL A 48 6.64 7.85 -1.88
CA VAL A 48 5.55 8.18 -2.81
C VAL A 48 4.57 9.19 -2.20
N MET A 49 4.27 9.07 -0.91
CA MET A 49 3.39 10.01 -0.19
C MET A 49 4.01 11.41 -0.12
N ILE A 50 5.30 11.51 0.20
CA ILE A 50 6.02 12.79 0.24
C ILE A 50 6.08 13.41 -1.16
N TYR A 51 6.41 12.62 -2.18
CA TYR A 51 6.43 13.09 -3.58
C TYR A 51 5.07 13.66 -4.01
N LYS A 52 3.98 12.93 -3.74
CA LYS A 52 2.62 13.38 -4.02
C LYS A 52 2.28 14.68 -3.27
N TYR A 53 2.68 14.79 -1.99
CA TYR A 53 2.46 16.00 -1.23
C TYR A 53 3.13 17.21 -1.88
N PHE A 54 4.40 17.11 -2.27
CA PHE A 54 5.09 18.22 -2.94
C PHE A 54 4.50 18.55 -4.31
N HIS A 55 4.16 17.54 -5.10
CA HIS A 55 3.55 17.75 -6.42
C HIS A 55 2.23 18.53 -6.34
N TRP A 56 1.34 18.16 -5.42
CA TRP A 56 0.00 18.76 -5.28
C TRP A 56 -0.05 19.97 -4.33
N SER A 57 1.05 20.31 -3.66
CA SER A 57 1.15 21.51 -2.83
C SER A 57 1.68 22.74 -3.59
N LYS A 58 2.17 22.55 -4.83
CA LYS A 58 2.59 23.66 -5.68
C LYS A 58 1.39 24.55 -6.06
N PRO A 59 1.55 25.89 -6.10
CA PRO A 59 0.47 26.81 -6.43
C PRO A 59 -0.11 26.58 -7.83
N GLU A 60 0.72 26.16 -8.77
CA GLU A 60 0.35 25.80 -10.16
C GLU A 60 -0.70 24.68 -10.23
N ASN A 61 -0.64 23.71 -9.30
CA ASN A 61 -1.54 22.55 -9.29
C ASN A 61 -2.72 22.70 -8.32
N LYS A 62 -2.80 23.83 -7.61
CA LYS A 62 -3.79 24.02 -6.55
C LYS A 62 -5.22 24.14 -7.12
N THR A 63 -5.37 24.86 -8.22
CA THR A 63 -6.67 25.03 -8.92
C THR A 63 -7.17 23.70 -9.46
N ALA A 64 -6.31 22.95 -10.17
CA ALA A 64 -6.63 21.62 -10.68
C ALA A 64 -7.02 20.65 -9.56
N TYR A 65 -6.31 20.67 -8.43
CA TYR A 65 -6.64 19.84 -7.27
C TYR A 65 -8.00 20.18 -6.64
N GLU A 66 -8.34 21.48 -6.55
CA GLU A 66 -9.63 21.93 -6.02
C GLU A 66 -10.80 21.57 -6.94
N GLU A 67 -10.63 21.67 -8.26
CA GLU A 67 -11.62 21.22 -9.24
C GLU A 67 -11.84 19.71 -9.15
N LEU A 68 -10.77 18.93 -9.03
CA LEU A 68 -10.83 17.47 -8.91
C LEU A 68 -11.60 17.06 -7.64
N LEU A 69 -11.33 17.71 -6.50
CA LEU A 69 -12.06 17.47 -5.25
C LEU A 69 -13.56 17.83 -5.34
N LYS A 70 -13.89 18.92 -6.03
CA LYS A 70 -15.30 19.31 -6.24
C LYS A 70 -16.01 18.29 -7.12
N TYR A 71 -15.39 17.88 -8.22
CA TYR A 71 -15.91 16.87 -9.13
C TYR A 71 -16.16 15.54 -8.40
N GLU A 72 -15.18 15.05 -7.65
CA GLU A 72 -15.30 13.82 -6.86
C GLU A 72 -16.47 13.88 -5.86
N LYS A 73 -16.65 15.02 -5.19
CA LYS A 73 -17.73 15.20 -4.20
C LYS A 73 -19.11 15.20 -4.84
N ILE A 74 -19.25 15.78 -6.03
CA ILE A 74 -20.51 15.78 -6.78
C ILE A 74 -20.80 14.35 -7.25
N ASN A 75 -19.83 13.71 -7.91
CA ASN A 75 -20.00 12.35 -8.43
C ASN A 75 -20.30 11.34 -7.32
N ALA A 76 -19.66 11.48 -6.14
CA ALA A 76 -19.93 10.64 -4.97
C ALA A 76 -21.38 10.73 -4.48
N LYS A 77 -22.03 11.89 -4.64
CA LYS A 77 -23.41 12.11 -4.21
C LYS A 77 -24.40 11.48 -5.18
N ASP A 78 -24.12 11.59 -6.48
CA ASP A 78 -24.99 11.09 -7.54
C ASP A 78 -24.87 9.56 -7.70
N GLU A 79 -23.66 8.99 -7.59
CA GLU A 79 -23.39 7.56 -7.80
C GLU A 79 -23.27 6.76 -6.48
N ARG A 80 -23.82 7.26 -5.38
CA ARG A 80 -23.56 6.78 -4.01
C ARG A 80 -23.56 5.25 -3.87
N LYS A 81 -24.54 4.56 -4.47
CA LYS A 81 -24.66 3.09 -4.36
C LYS A 81 -23.51 2.35 -5.05
N VAL A 82 -23.14 2.77 -6.26
CA VAL A 82 -22.02 2.19 -7.02
C VAL A 82 -20.70 2.49 -6.31
N MET A 83 -20.54 3.70 -5.78
CA MET A 83 -19.37 4.08 -5.00
C MET A 83 -19.21 3.24 -3.74
N ILE A 84 -20.28 3.00 -2.97
CA ILE A 84 -20.23 2.14 -1.77
C ILE A 84 -19.78 0.71 -2.13
N GLN A 85 -20.28 0.16 -3.23
CA GLN A 85 -19.88 -1.17 -3.69
C GLN A 85 -18.39 -1.20 -4.09
N ARG A 86 -17.91 -0.19 -4.81
CA ARG A 86 -16.50 -0.05 -5.17
C ARG A 86 -15.60 0.07 -3.94
N ILE A 87 -15.99 0.91 -2.98
CA ILE A 87 -15.27 1.08 -1.71
C ILE A 87 -15.25 -0.24 -0.93
N SER A 88 -16.37 -0.93 -0.82
CA SER A 88 -16.45 -2.24 -0.16
C SER A 88 -15.53 -3.27 -0.79
N GLY A 89 -15.51 -3.35 -2.13
CA GLY A 89 -14.60 -4.24 -2.86
C GLY A 89 -13.13 -3.89 -2.62
N HIS A 90 -12.79 -2.60 -2.67
CA HIS A 90 -11.42 -2.14 -2.42
C HIS A 90 -10.96 -2.38 -0.98
N ILE A 91 -11.84 -2.16 0.01
CA ILE A 91 -11.57 -2.46 1.42
C ILE A 91 -11.34 -3.96 1.60
N MET A 92 -12.24 -4.81 1.07
CA MET A 92 -12.10 -6.27 1.20
C MET A 92 -10.82 -6.77 0.54
N TYR A 93 -10.51 -6.29 -0.66
CA TYR A 93 -9.27 -6.60 -1.36
C TYR A 93 -8.02 -6.22 -0.54
N THR A 94 -8.01 -5.01 0.04
CA THR A 94 -6.91 -4.55 0.89
C THR A 94 -6.79 -5.40 2.15
N LEU A 95 -7.92 -5.79 2.76
CA LEU A 95 -7.95 -6.68 3.92
C LEU A 95 -7.37 -8.06 3.59
N THR A 96 -7.71 -8.64 2.43
CA THR A 96 -7.18 -9.94 2.03
C THR A 96 -5.66 -9.90 1.87
N ILE A 97 -5.12 -8.87 1.22
CA ILE A 97 -3.67 -8.69 1.10
C ILE A 97 -3.00 -8.60 2.47
N ILE A 98 -3.59 -7.83 3.41
CA ILE A 98 -3.06 -7.71 4.78
C ILE A 98 -3.08 -9.06 5.50
N ILE A 99 -4.18 -9.79 5.41
CA ILE A 99 -4.33 -11.11 6.04
C ILE A 99 -3.31 -12.10 5.47
N LEU A 100 -3.14 -12.16 4.15
CA LEU A 100 -2.16 -13.03 3.50
C LEU A 100 -0.73 -12.66 3.87
N ALA A 101 -0.41 -11.35 3.92
CA ALA A 101 0.91 -10.89 4.34
C ALA A 101 1.23 -11.29 5.79
N LEU A 102 0.25 -11.12 6.70
CA LEU A 102 0.39 -11.58 8.09
C LEU A 102 0.53 -13.10 8.19
N LEU A 103 -0.21 -13.85 7.37
CA LEU A 103 -0.13 -15.30 7.35
C LEU A 103 1.27 -15.77 6.93
N VAL A 104 1.84 -15.22 5.84
CA VAL A 104 3.21 -15.53 5.41
C VAL A 104 4.21 -15.19 6.51
N PHE A 105 4.05 -14.04 7.17
CA PHE A 105 4.93 -13.64 8.26
C PHE A 105 4.88 -14.62 9.44
N VAL A 106 3.70 -14.97 9.94
CA VAL A 106 3.53 -15.90 11.07
C VAL A 106 4.04 -17.30 10.72
N LEU A 107 3.71 -17.83 9.54
CA LEU A 107 4.20 -19.14 9.09
C LEU A 107 5.71 -19.17 8.93
N SER A 108 6.31 -18.05 8.50
CA SER A 108 7.76 -17.92 8.42
C SER A 108 8.42 -17.96 9.79
N LEU A 109 7.78 -17.45 10.85
CA LEU A 109 8.31 -17.52 12.22
C LEU A 109 8.20 -18.93 12.81
N ILE A 110 7.18 -19.69 12.42
CA ILE A 110 6.97 -21.08 12.85
C ILE A 110 7.99 -22.04 12.18
N GLY A 111 8.71 -21.57 11.16
CA GLY A 111 9.72 -22.37 10.46
C GLY A 111 9.12 -23.39 9.49
N VAL A 112 7.97 -23.06 8.88
CA VAL A 112 7.31 -23.92 7.89
C VAL A 112 8.14 -24.03 6.61
N ASP A 113 7.95 -25.11 5.85
CA ASP A 113 8.67 -25.37 4.60
C ASP A 113 8.62 -24.15 3.64
N LYS A 114 9.79 -23.83 3.10
CA LYS A 114 10.02 -22.72 2.15
C LYS A 114 9.11 -22.83 0.93
N TRP A 115 8.83 -24.05 0.46
CA TRP A 115 7.94 -24.26 -0.70
C TRP A 115 6.50 -23.82 -0.40
N MET A 116 6.02 -24.06 0.82
CA MET A 116 4.70 -23.62 1.24
C MET A 116 4.64 -22.10 1.39
N LEU A 117 5.69 -21.48 1.94
CA LEU A 117 5.80 -20.02 2.03
C LEU A 117 5.82 -19.37 0.62
N LEU A 118 6.58 -19.93 -0.31
CA LEU A 118 6.63 -19.48 -1.70
C LEU A 118 5.28 -19.58 -2.41
N LEU A 119 4.51 -20.65 -2.14
CA LEU A 119 3.18 -20.82 -2.72
C LEU A 119 2.22 -19.73 -2.25
N ILE A 120 2.18 -19.45 -0.94
CA ILE A 120 1.32 -18.40 -0.39
C ILE A 120 1.78 -17.01 -0.87
N ALA A 121 3.09 -16.76 -0.90
CA ALA A 121 3.64 -15.52 -1.44
C ALA A 121 3.29 -15.33 -2.93
N SER A 122 3.27 -16.41 -3.71
CA SER A 122 2.85 -16.37 -5.12
C SER A 122 1.38 -16.00 -5.27
N ILE A 123 0.51 -16.52 -4.41
CA ILE A 123 -0.91 -16.13 -4.37
C ILE A 123 -1.04 -14.64 -4.05
N LEU A 124 -0.30 -14.13 -3.07
CA LEU A 124 -0.30 -12.71 -2.71
C LEU A 124 0.12 -11.83 -3.91
N ILE A 125 1.16 -12.22 -4.65
CA ILE A 125 1.59 -11.51 -5.86
C ILE A 125 0.49 -11.53 -6.93
N LEU A 126 -0.18 -12.67 -7.12
CA LEU A 126 -1.29 -12.80 -8.06
C LEU A 126 -2.48 -11.93 -7.68
N GLU A 127 -2.81 -11.81 -6.39
CA GLU A 127 -3.86 -10.88 -5.94
C GLU A 127 -3.49 -9.44 -6.26
N ILE A 128 -2.26 -9.03 -5.94
CA ILE A 128 -1.77 -7.67 -6.22
C ILE A 128 -1.81 -7.38 -7.72
N ALA A 129 -1.24 -8.26 -8.53
CA ALA A 129 -1.18 -8.10 -9.99
C ALA A 129 -2.59 -8.16 -10.61
N GLY A 130 -3.41 -9.12 -10.19
CA GLY A 130 -4.78 -9.29 -10.64
C GLY A 130 -5.64 -8.07 -10.36
N GLY A 131 -5.57 -7.52 -9.14
CA GLY A 131 -6.27 -6.30 -8.78
C GLY A 131 -5.85 -5.11 -9.64
N GLN A 132 -4.55 -4.94 -9.92
CA GLN A 132 -4.03 -3.88 -10.79
C GLN A 132 -4.46 -4.06 -12.26
N ILE A 133 -4.43 -5.29 -12.77
CA ILE A 133 -4.84 -5.61 -14.15
C ILE A 133 -6.34 -5.36 -14.32
N LEU A 134 -7.16 -5.84 -13.38
CA LEU A 134 -8.61 -5.61 -13.40
C LEU A 134 -8.92 -4.12 -13.34
N TYR A 135 -8.27 -3.38 -12.44
CA TYR A 135 -8.43 -1.93 -12.37
C TYR A 135 -8.15 -1.26 -13.72
N ARG A 136 -7.00 -1.54 -14.35
CA ARG A 136 -6.65 -0.99 -15.67
C ARG A 136 -7.59 -1.43 -16.79
N HIS A 137 -8.17 -2.63 -16.71
CA HIS A 137 -9.10 -3.11 -17.72
C HIS A 137 -10.43 -2.36 -17.65
N TYR A 138 -10.97 -2.14 -16.44
CA TYR A 138 -12.22 -1.41 -16.26
C TYR A 138 -12.05 0.10 -16.44
N ASP A 139 -10.89 0.66 -16.07
CA ASP A 139 -10.56 2.08 -16.31
C ASP A 139 -10.53 2.46 -17.80
N LYS A 140 -10.29 1.49 -18.70
CA LYS A 140 -10.33 1.71 -20.16
C LYS A 140 -11.72 1.55 -20.77
N LYS A 141 -12.67 0.95 -20.04
CA LYS A 141 -14.02 0.61 -20.53
C LYS A 141 -15.11 1.55 -20.02
N LEU A 142 -14.85 2.23 -18.90
CA LEU A 142 -15.69 3.27 -18.30
C LEU A 142 -15.18 4.65 -18.73
#